data_AF-A0A167NSM3-F1
#
_entry.id   AF-A0A167NSM3-F1
#
_cell.length_a   1.000
_cell.length_b   1.000
_cell.length_c   1.000
_cell.angle_alpha   90.00
_cell.angle_beta   90.00
_cell.angle_gamma   90.00
#
_symmetry.space_group_name_H-M   'P 1'
#
loop_
_entity.id
_entity.type
_entity.pdbx_description
1 polymer ?
#
loop_
_entity_poly.entity_id
_entity_poly.type
_entity_poly.pdbx_seq_one_letter_code
_entity_poly.pdbx_strand_id
1 'polypeptide(L)'
;MADRIYTATTDTAWMAPSLAAARSALPILQDARYSDDASLLLLLLSHLAASERVPLALLFRGASPRRRWTLQGEVDDVDALPQACREFWKQQALIVAYRAVPWKYLETINTETPLFLPHLHYTLEASRSTRFAHLPPETRVDLALTLVEAARFPGMGWKRYVVAQAEAVADTMPTSRYLDMCIAQIRCVLAQISGDLGEAMRGVEAAVANNAGEQASVDTRLHAATGYALIQKALTYIQEERLDKAEECLENWHSKDPERPSALESVVLFRQSMIWGRFLRFRGDFVEARARLREAQEQQRNQSHRQLISLDEELQDFTCDLADTLRELNELEEAEQCLRTEIELRHRRQNDENRALSPVDTTLLNLSLAEVMFARGRFQDAKDLCLAVLSHPRPLRFTKLRAHIVLAKTRHVQGDHVAAFQFWTEALKDIAKFPFTYGYTTQVIIASAKDSMGRLGHIDLVTISQKQLDGLSLRVVPQGAMQHWIAGMSQWQAYVLGQTTH
;
A
#
# COMPACT_ATOMS: atom_id res chain seq x y z
N MET A 1 51.21 2.33 35.64
CA MET A 1 50.09 2.82 36.46
C MET A 1 49.20 3.65 35.55
N ALA A 2 48.48 3.04 34.61
CA ALA A 2 47.28 2.21 34.79
C ALA A 2 46.07 3.06 35.24
N ASP A 3 45.20 3.30 34.24
CA ASP A 3 43.76 3.46 34.29
C ASP A 3 43.10 4.25 35.42
N ARG A 4 42.64 5.44 35.06
CA ARG A 4 41.32 5.92 35.48
C ARG A 4 40.49 6.19 34.23
N ILE A 5 39.94 5.10 33.70
CA ILE A 5 38.74 5.13 32.88
C ILE A 5 37.69 5.89 33.69
N TYR A 6 37.28 7.07 33.22
CA TYR A 6 36.05 7.70 33.66
C TYR A 6 34.90 6.79 33.22
N THR A 7 34.57 5.79 34.04
CA THR A 7 33.25 5.19 34.00
C THR A 7 32.31 6.28 34.48
N ALA A 8 31.68 6.98 33.55
CA ALA A 8 30.45 7.69 33.81
C ALA A 8 29.40 6.64 34.22
N THR A 9 29.42 6.25 35.49
CA THR A 9 28.23 5.71 36.16
C THR A 9 27.20 6.82 36.09
N THR A 10 26.31 6.75 35.09
CA THR A 10 25.05 7.46 35.11
C THR A 10 24.37 7.10 36.42
N ASP A 11 24.33 8.04 37.35
CA ASP A 11 23.59 7.90 38.59
C ASP A 11 22.10 7.73 38.23
N THR A 12 21.61 6.50 38.25
CA THR A 12 20.23 6.12 37.88
C THR A 12 19.27 6.30 39.06
N ALA A 13 19.72 6.84 40.20
CA ALA A 13 18.91 7.04 41.39
C ALA A 13 17.67 7.92 41.13
N TRP A 14 17.71 8.81 40.14
CA TRP A 14 16.57 9.65 39.74
C TRP A 14 15.55 8.92 38.84
N MET A 15 15.93 7.85 38.16
CA MET A 15 15.06 7.16 37.19
C MET A 15 13.89 6.47 37.87
N ALA A 16 14.14 5.73 38.96
CA ALA A 16 13.09 4.98 39.67
C ALA A 16 11.92 5.85 40.16
N PRO A 17 12.13 6.99 40.87
CA PRO A 17 11.03 7.87 41.26
C PRO A 17 10.36 8.57 40.07
N SER A 18 11.12 8.92 39.02
CA SER A 18 10.57 9.54 37.81
C SER A 18 9.69 8.58 37.01
N LEU A 19 10.08 7.31 36.93
CA LEU A 19 9.29 6.24 36.31
C LEU A 19 8.03 5.92 37.09
N ALA A 20 8.12 5.88 38.43
CA ALA A 20 6.96 5.70 39.29
C ALA A 20 5.94 6.84 39.12
N ALA A 21 6.42 8.09 39.05
CA ALA A 21 5.58 9.25 38.75
C ALA A 21 4.99 9.19 37.34
N ALA A 22 5.78 8.79 36.33
CA ALA A 22 5.32 8.63 34.95
C ALA A 22 4.17 7.62 34.83
N ARG A 23 4.33 6.45 35.44
CA ARG A 23 3.33 5.36 35.47
C ARG A 23 2.09 5.71 36.27
N SER A 24 2.22 6.62 37.24
CA SER A 24 1.07 7.18 37.97
C SER A 24 0.31 8.23 37.17
N ALA A 25 1.00 9.04 36.37
CA ALA A 25 0.41 10.14 35.60
C ALA A 25 -0.23 9.66 34.28
N LEU A 26 0.33 8.64 33.66
CA LEU A 26 -0.14 8.06 32.40
C LEU A 26 -0.40 6.56 32.61
N PRO A 27 -1.64 6.14 32.93
CA PRO A 27 -1.97 4.74 33.20
C PRO A 27 -1.62 3.80 32.04
N ILE A 28 -1.58 4.30 30.80
CA ILE A 28 -1.14 3.54 29.63
C ILE A 28 0.32 3.03 29.76
N LEU A 29 1.17 3.74 30.52
CA LEU A 29 2.57 3.36 30.76
C LEU A 29 2.74 2.27 31.84
N GLN A 30 1.65 1.82 32.47
CA GLN A 30 1.68 0.68 33.41
C GLN A 30 1.78 -0.67 32.69
N ASP A 31 1.56 -0.68 31.37
CA ASP A 31 1.73 -1.86 30.54
C ASP A 31 3.23 -2.23 30.42
N ALA A 32 3.55 -3.49 30.68
CA ALA A 32 4.93 -4.02 30.64
C ALA A 32 5.58 -3.96 29.24
N ARG A 33 4.82 -3.56 28.21
CA ARG A 33 5.28 -3.42 26.84
C ARG A 33 6.14 -2.17 26.58
N TYR A 34 6.16 -1.18 27.49
CA TYR A 34 6.92 0.06 27.31
C TYR A 34 8.27 0.02 28.04
N SER A 35 9.35 0.43 27.36
CA SER A 35 10.64 0.58 28.03
C SER A 35 10.62 1.77 29.00
N ASP A 36 11.49 1.72 30.00
CA ASP A 36 11.64 2.80 30.99
C ASP A 36 12.03 4.12 30.30
N ASP A 37 12.94 4.08 29.33
CA ASP A 37 13.35 5.27 28.56
C ASP A 37 12.21 5.85 27.71
N ALA A 38 11.41 5.00 27.07
CA ALA A 38 10.24 5.44 26.31
C ALA A 38 9.21 6.11 27.23
N SER A 39 9.03 5.56 28.44
CA SER A 39 8.11 6.10 29.45
C SER A 39 8.53 7.49 29.95
N LEU A 40 9.83 7.70 30.17
CA LEU A 40 10.38 9.01 30.56
C LEU A 40 10.28 10.04 29.43
N LEU A 41 10.54 9.63 28.18
CA LEU A 41 10.41 10.51 27.02
C LEU A 41 8.95 10.92 26.78
N LEU A 42 8.01 9.97 26.88
CA LEU A 42 6.57 10.22 26.80
C LEU A 42 6.11 11.18 27.90
N LEU A 43 6.64 11.05 29.12
CA LEU A 43 6.34 11.98 30.21
C LEU A 43 6.85 13.40 29.91
N LEU A 44 8.08 13.54 29.43
CA LEU A 44 8.64 14.86 29.08
C LEU A 44 7.82 15.52 27.98
N LEU A 45 7.48 14.77 26.93
CA LEU A 45 6.71 15.28 25.80
C LEU A 45 5.26 15.62 26.19
N SER A 46 4.64 14.83 27.07
CA SER A 46 3.27 15.11 27.55
C SER A 46 3.20 16.39 28.39
N HIS A 47 4.24 16.72 29.14
CA HIS A 47 4.32 17.98 29.91
C HIS A 47 4.58 19.20 29.04
N LEU A 48 5.38 19.04 27.97
CA LEU A 48 5.65 20.14 27.04
C LEU A 48 4.46 20.39 26.09
N ALA A 49 3.68 19.37 25.77
CA ALA A 49 2.57 19.43 24.81
C ALA A 49 1.18 19.62 25.44
N ALA A 50 1.10 19.98 26.74
CA ALA A 50 -0.13 19.90 27.54
C ALA A 50 -1.32 20.77 27.07
N SER A 51 -1.15 21.69 26.11
CA SER A 51 -2.28 22.42 25.48
C SER A 51 -1.89 23.33 24.30
N GLU A 52 -0.60 23.63 24.11
CA GLU A 52 -0.11 24.50 23.02
C GLU A 52 1.07 23.86 22.27
N ARG A 53 1.31 24.32 21.03
CA ARG A 53 2.49 23.92 20.25
C ARG A 53 3.76 24.35 20.99
N VAL A 54 4.66 23.40 21.28
CA VAL A 54 5.96 23.70 21.89
C VAL A 54 6.70 24.71 21.01
N PRO A 55 7.01 25.94 21.51
CA PRO A 55 7.67 26.94 20.69
C PRO A 55 9.04 26.45 20.24
N LEU A 56 9.31 26.47 18.93
CA LEU A 56 10.60 26.03 18.39
C LEU A 56 11.77 26.82 19.00
N ALA A 57 11.53 28.10 19.33
CA ALA A 57 12.51 28.96 20.00
C ALA A 57 12.86 28.49 21.42
N LEU A 58 11.93 27.86 22.15
CA LEU A 58 12.18 27.28 23.47
C LEU A 58 13.10 26.06 23.34
N LEU A 59 12.81 25.18 22.39
CA LEU A 59 13.64 24.01 22.10
C LEU A 59 15.03 24.43 21.60
N PHE A 60 15.08 25.40 20.68
CA PHE A 60 16.33 25.91 20.13
C PHE A 60 17.21 26.57 21.19
N ARG A 61 16.65 27.45 22.03
CA ARG A 61 17.40 28.10 23.11
C ARG A 61 17.78 27.14 24.24
N GLY A 62 16.95 26.13 24.52
CA GLY A 62 17.25 25.09 25.50
C GLY A 62 18.35 24.13 25.04
N ALA A 63 18.46 23.89 23.73
CA ALA A 63 19.44 22.98 23.14
C ALA A 63 20.75 23.65 22.67
N SER A 64 20.77 24.97 22.54
CA SER A 64 21.95 25.73 22.09
C SER A 64 22.96 25.93 23.23
N PRO A 65 24.27 26.02 22.93
CA PRO A 65 25.25 26.52 23.89
C PRO A 65 24.81 27.86 24.45
N ARG A 66 24.93 28.02 25.77
CA ARG A 66 24.53 29.24 26.46
C ARG A 66 25.78 30.03 26.81
N ARG A 67 25.87 31.23 26.26
CA ARG A 67 26.85 32.24 26.69
C ARG A 67 26.65 32.56 28.16
N ARG A 68 27.70 32.41 28.97
CA ARG A 68 27.72 32.74 30.39
C ARG A 68 28.98 33.51 30.74
N TRP A 69 28.88 34.33 31.78
CA TRP A 69 30.04 34.99 32.36
C TRP A 69 30.83 33.98 33.21
N THR A 70 32.13 33.90 33.01
CA THR A 70 33.04 33.14 33.88
C THR A 70 33.24 33.88 35.21
N LEU A 71 33.85 33.20 36.19
CA LEU A 71 34.21 33.82 37.48
C LEU A 71 35.17 35.00 37.33
N GLN A 72 35.87 35.08 36.19
CA GLN A 72 36.80 36.14 35.81
C GLN A 72 36.13 37.27 35.02
N GLY A 73 34.84 37.16 34.71
CA GLY A 73 34.09 38.17 33.93
C GLY A 73 34.30 38.06 32.41
N GLU A 74 34.83 36.94 31.92
CA GLU A 74 34.93 36.65 30.48
C GLU A 74 33.67 35.95 29.98
N VAL A 75 33.44 35.94 28.67
CA VAL A 75 32.30 35.23 28.06
C VAL A 75 32.75 33.83 27.62
N ASP A 76 32.07 32.81 28.12
CA ASP A 76 32.27 31.41 27.72
C ASP A 76 30.97 30.80 27.19
N ASP A 77 31.08 29.87 26.23
CA ASP A 77 29.96 29.15 25.64
C ASP A 77 29.82 27.78 26.32
N VAL A 78 28.83 27.65 27.19
CA VAL A 78 28.59 26.39 27.91
C VAL A 78 27.54 25.57 27.17
N ASP A 79 27.95 24.43 26.65
CA ASP A 79 27.04 23.44 26.07
C ASP A 79 25.98 22.99 27.07
N ALA A 80 24.73 22.87 26.62
CA ALA A 80 23.63 22.42 27.47
C ALA A 80 23.80 20.95 27.93
N LEU A 81 24.49 20.12 27.12
CA LEU A 81 24.72 18.71 27.37
C LEU A 81 26.08 18.27 26.82
N PRO A 82 26.80 17.33 27.48
CA PRO A 82 27.97 16.68 26.92
C PRO A 82 27.68 16.01 25.57
N GLN A 83 28.69 15.92 24.69
CA GLN A 83 28.53 15.32 23.36
C GLN A 83 27.98 13.88 23.41
N ALA A 84 28.42 13.09 24.38
CA ALA A 84 27.91 11.72 24.58
C ALA A 84 26.40 11.69 24.87
N CYS A 85 25.89 12.65 25.65
CA CYS A 85 24.45 12.78 25.92
C CYS A 85 23.68 13.22 24.68
N ARG A 86 24.27 14.10 23.84
CA ARG A 86 23.65 14.51 22.56
C ARG A 86 23.50 13.33 21.60
N GLU A 87 24.54 12.49 21.47
CA GLU A 87 24.48 11.30 20.60
C GLU A 87 23.50 10.24 21.13
N PHE A 88 23.43 10.06 22.46
CA PHE A 88 22.41 9.20 23.08
C PHE A 88 20.99 9.65 22.71
N TRP A 89 20.65 10.93 22.91
CA TRP A 89 19.30 11.43 22.63
C TRP A 89 18.94 11.41 21.14
N LYS A 90 19.91 11.62 20.24
CA LYS A 90 19.69 11.43 18.80
C LYS A 90 19.29 9.99 18.47
N GLN A 91 19.95 9.01 19.09
CA GLN A 91 19.60 7.59 18.89
C GLN A 91 18.22 7.27 19.43
N GLN A 92 17.88 7.75 20.64
CA GLN A 92 16.53 7.54 21.20
C GLN A 92 15.45 8.16 20.30
N ALA A 93 15.68 9.37 19.79
CA ALA A 93 14.76 10.02 18.87
C ALA A 93 14.59 9.23 17.56
N LEU A 94 15.67 8.68 17.00
CA LEU A 94 15.60 7.80 15.84
C LEU A 94 14.80 6.53 16.14
N ILE A 95 15.10 5.85 17.26
CA ILE A 95 14.43 4.61 17.67
C ILE A 95 12.92 4.82 17.80
N VAL A 96 12.51 5.89 18.49
CA VAL A 96 11.09 6.22 18.66
C VAL A 96 10.44 6.57 17.33
N ALA A 97 11.12 7.35 16.48
CA ALA A 97 10.57 7.77 15.20
C ALA A 97 10.37 6.61 14.22
N TYR A 98 11.33 5.68 14.09
CA TYR A 98 11.18 4.56 13.15
C TYR A 98 10.22 3.51 13.69
N ARG A 99 10.23 3.20 15.00
CA ARG A 99 9.32 2.22 15.60
C ARG A 99 7.86 2.69 15.67
N ALA A 100 7.61 3.97 15.40
CA ALA A 100 6.24 4.46 15.21
C ALA A 100 5.63 3.97 13.89
N VAL A 101 6.44 3.52 12.92
CA VAL A 101 5.94 2.95 11.66
C VAL A 101 5.28 1.60 11.96
N PRO A 102 3.96 1.44 11.74
CA PRO A 102 3.31 0.17 11.96
C PRO A 102 3.83 -0.86 10.95
N TRP A 103 3.96 -2.11 11.37
CA TRP A 103 4.31 -3.20 10.46
C TRP A 103 3.06 -3.76 9.78
N LYS A 104 3.05 -3.73 8.45
CA LYS A 104 1.99 -4.37 7.66
C LYS A 104 1.86 -5.83 8.08
N TYR A 105 0.61 -6.26 8.22
CA TYR A 105 0.20 -7.56 8.73
C TYR A 105 0.28 -7.77 10.24
N LEU A 106 1.03 -6.97 10.98
CA LEU A 106 1.18 -7.15 12.44
C LEU A 106 0.46 -6.07 13.23
N GLU A 107 0.38 -4.86 12.68
CA GLU A 107 -0.17 -3.68 13.34
C GLU A 107 -1.19 -2.99 12.45
N THR A 108 -2.18 -2.35 13.06
CA THR A 108 -3.17 -1.53 12.35
C THR A 108 -2.55 -0.18 11.98
N ILE A 109 -2.78 0.28 10.74
CA ILE A 109 -2.41 1.66 10.39
C ILE A 109 -3.25 2.62 11.23
N ASN A 110 -2.58 3.47 12.00
CA ASN A 110 -3.20 4.65 12.58
C ASN A 110 -3.25 5.79 11.54
N THR A 111 -4.35 6.52 11.44
CA THR A 111 -4.49 7.74 10.62
C THR A 111 -3.46 8.83 10.93
N GLU A 112 -2.84 8.79 12.11
CA GLU A 112 -1.75 9.69 12.50
C GLU A 112 -0.40 9.33 11.87
N THR A 113 -0.33 8.19 11.17
CA THR A 113 0.91 7.69 10.58
C THR A 113 1.66 8.70 9.69
N PRO A 114 0.97 9.43 8.80
CA PRO A 114 1.61 10.48 8.01
C PRO A 114 2.24 11.60 8.85
N LEU A 115 1.79 11.83 10.08
CA LEU A 115 2.27 12.92 10.94
C LEU A 115 3.69 12.66 11.46
N PHE A 116 4.12 11.39 11.58
CA PHE A 116 5.46 11.08 12.05
C PHE A 116 6.52 10.91 10.96
N LEU A 117 6.14 10.82 9.68
CA LEU A 117 7.09 10.70 8.57
C LEU A 117 8.11 11.86 8.51
N PRO A 118 7.73 13.13 8.75
CA PRO A 118 8.71 14.22 8.84
C PRO A 118 9.70 14.06 10.00
N HIS A 119 9.26 13.50 11.14
CA HIS A 119 10.12 13.24 12.28
C HIS A 119 11.13 12.15 11.97
N LEU A 120 10.69 11.06 11.32
CA LEU A 120 11.57 10.01 10.83
C LEU A 120 12.59 10.54 9.81
N HIS A 121 12.17 11.39 8.87
CA HIS A 121 13.09 12.04 7.94
C HIS A 121 14.19 12.81 8.68
N TYR A 122 13.79 13.65 9.64
CA TYR A 122 14.72 14.50 10.38
C TYR A 122 15.72 13.68 11.23
N THR A 123 15.26 12.64 11.91
CA THR A 123 16.13 11.81 12.75
C THR A 123 17.10 10.95 11.93
N LEU A 124 16.69 10.51 10.73
CA LEU A 124 17.58 9.85 9.77
C LEU A 124 18.67 10.80 9.26
N GLU A 125 18.30 12.02 8.84
CA GLU A 125 19.27 13.04 8.41
C GLU A 125 20.28 13.37 9.51
N ALA A 126 19.80 13.55 10.75
CA ALA A 126 20.65 13.83 11.90
C ALA A 126 21.63 12.69 12.25
N SER A 127 21.30 11.46 11.83
CA SER A 127 22.10 10.25 12.09
C SER A 127 22.95 9.82 10.88
N ARG A 128 22.85 10.51 9.74
CA ARG A 128 23.54 10.16 8.50
C ARG A 128 25.06 10.28 8.63
N SER A 129 25.55 11.31 9.32
CA SER A 129 27.00 11.57 9.46
C SER A 129 27.73 10.46 10.21
N THR A 130 27.06 9.79 11.15
CA THR A 130 27.62 8.67 11.93
C THR A 130 27.39 7.32 11.26
N ARG A 131 26.72 7.28 10.09
CA ARG A 131 26.32 6.07 9.38
C ARG A 131 25.70 5.03 10.29
N PHE A 132 24.92 5.47 11.28
CA PHE A 132 24.26 4.59 12.25
C PHE A 132 25.22 3.70 13.06
N ALA A 133 26.52 3.99 13.08
CA ALA A 133 27.55 3.12 13.69
C ALA A 133 27.37 2.90 15.20
N HIS A 134 26.65 3.81 15.87
CA HIS A 134 26.36 3.72 17.29
C HIS A 134 25.16 2.83 17.63
N LEU A 135 24.39 2.39 16.64
CA LEU A 135 23.27 1.47 16.86
C LEU A 135 23.77 0.02 16.95
N PRO A 136 23.23 -0.79 17.90
CA PRO A 136 23.48 -2.22 17.92
C PRO A 136 23.13 -2.89 16.58
N PRO A 137 23.81 -4.00 16.21
CA PRO A 137 23.54 -4.70 14.94
C PRO A 137 22.06 -5.06 14.75
N GLU A 138 21.40 -5.58 15.78
CA GLU A 138 19.97 -5.95 15.72
C GLU A 138 19.07 -4.74 15.48
N THR A 139 19.37 -3.61 16.11
CA THR A 139 18.63 -2.34 15.91
C THR A 139 18.82 -1.79 14.50
N ARG A 140 20.00 -1.98 13.89
CA ARG A 140 20.24 -1.58 12.50
C ARG A 140 19.46 -2.46 11.52
N VAL A 141 19.34 -3.76 11.78
CA VAL A 141 18.48 -4.66 10.99
C VAL A 141 17.00 -4.25 11.12
N ASP A 142 16.54 -4.02 12.35
CA ASP A 142 15.17 -3.56 12.64
C ASP A 142 14.87 -2.22 11.95
N LEU A 143 15.79 -1.26 12.03
CA LEU A 143 15.70 0.02 11.33
C LEU A 143 15.61 -0.19 9.81
N ALA A 144 16.50 -0.98 9.21
CA ALA A 144 16.49 -1.20 7.76
C ALA A 144 15.20 -1.86 7.28
N LEU A 145 14.71 -2.88 7.98
CA LEU A 145 13.42 -3.53 7.67
C LEU A 145 12.25 -2.55 7.84
N THR A 146 12.26 -1.75 8.89
CA THR A 146 11.21 -0.74 9.12
C THR A 146 11.24 0.37 8.06
N LEU A 147 12.41 0.72 7.51
CA LEU A 147 12.52 1.67 6.40
C LEU A 147 11.98 1.08 5.09
N VAL A 148 12.18 -0.22 4.84
CA VAL A 148 11.52 -0.93 3.74
C VAL A 148 9.99 -0.87 3.92
N GLU A 149 9.52 -1.12 5.14
CA GLU A 149 8.10 -1.06 5.49
C GLU A 149 7.52 0.36 5.30
N ALA A 150 8.25 1.39 5.73
CA ALA A 150 7.86 2.80 5.59
C ALA A 150 7.70 3.24 4.12
N ALA A 151 8.25 2.49 3.15
CA ALA A 151 8.06 2.76 1.74
C ALA A 151 6.61 2.54 1.26
N ARG A 152 5.73 1.93 2.07
CA ARG A 152 4.30 1.81 1.73
C ARG A 152 3.57 3.15 1.70
N PHE A 153 4.00 4.13 2.48
CA PHE A 153 3.37 5.44 2.57
C PHE A 153 3.43 6.25 1.26
N PRO A 154 2.45 7.14 1.02
CA PRO A 154 2.31 7.83 -0.25
C PRO A 154 3.44 8.84 -0.52
N GLY A 155 3.71 9.06 -1.82
CA GLY A 155 4.67 10.06 -2.31
C GLY A 155 5.98 9.45 -2.82
N MET A 156 6.25 9.57 -4.13
CA MET A 156 7.44 8.97 -4.75
C MET A 156 8.76 9.49 -4.18
N GLY A 157 8.83 10.78 -3.80
CA GLY A 157 10.01 11.33 -3.13
C GLY A 157 10.30 10.63 -1.81
N TRP A 158 9.28 10.43 -0.98
CA TRP A 158 9.38 9.68 0.28
C TRP A 158 9.82 8.25 0.04
N LYS A 159 9.14 7.53 -0.87
CA LYS A 159 9.44 6.13 -1.18
C LYS A 159 10.89 5.91 -1.60
N ARG A 160 11.41 6.74 -2.53
CA ARG A 160 12.81 6.68 -2.96
C ARG A 160 13.77 7.02 -1.83
N TYR A 161 13.44 8.02 -1.02
CA TYR A 161 14.26 8.44 0.12
C TYR A 161 14.42 7.31 1.14
N VAL A 162 13.33 6.70 1.62
CA VAL A 162 13.42 5.66 2.66
C VAL A 162 14.07 4.38 2.18
N VAL A 163 13.88 3.99 0.92
CA VAL A 163 14.58 2.84 0.32
C VAL A 163 16.09 3.11 0.24
N ALA A 164 16.51 4.31 -0.18
CA ALA A 164 17.92 4.69 -0.17
C ALA A 164 18.50 4.73 1.26
N GLN A 165 17.72 5.12 2.27
CA GLN A 165 18.16 5.04 3.66
C GLN A 165 18.27 3.59 4.14
N ALA A 166 17.33 2.70 3.77
CA ALA A 166 17.39 1.28 4.11
C ALA A 166 18.66 0.61 3.56
N GLU A 167 19.01 0.91 2.32
CA GLU A 167 20.25 0.47 1.67
C GLU A 167 21.49 0.99 2.38
N ALA A 168 21.52 2.29 2.68
CA ALA A 168 22.64 2.89 3.40
C ALA A 168 22.84 2.29 4.79
N VAL A 169 21.76 1.86 5.48
CA VAL A 169 21.85 1.13 6.74
C VAL A 169 22.36 -0.30 6.50
N ALA A 170 21.83 -0.99 5.49
CA ALA A 170 22.22 -2.36 5.12
C ALA A 170 23.72 -2.47 4.80
N ASP A 171 24.28 -1.50 4.07
CA ASP A 171 25.71 -1.43 3.71
C ASP A 171 26.65 -1.36 4.92
N THR A 172 26.14 -1.02 6.11
CA THR A 172 26.94 -0.95 7.35
C THR A 172 27.00 -2.27 8.11
N MET A 173 26.30 -3.31 7.63
CA MET A 173 26.11 -4.59 8.31
C MET A 173 26.63 -5.76 7.45
N PRO A 174 26.90 -6.93 8.06
CA PRO A 174 27.10 -8.15 7.30
C PRO A 174 25.89 -8.46 6.40
N THR A 175 26.14 -9.05 5.24
CA THR A 175 25.11 -9.38 4.25
C THR A 175 23.97 -10.20 4.87
N SER A 176 22.75 -9.71 4.73
CA SER A 176 21.53 -10.37 5.22
C SER A 176 20.63 -10.70 4.04
N ARG A 177 20.59 -11.98 3.66
CA ARG A 177 19.82 -12.48 2.51
C ARG A 177 18.34 -12.08 2.56
N TYR A 178 17.75 -12.07 3.75
CA TYR A 178 16.35 -11.65 3.96
C TYR A 178 16.16 -10.15 3.73
N LEU A 179 17.02 -9.31 4.30
CA LEU A 179 16.95 -7.86 4.12
C LEU A 179 17.19 -7.47 2.65
N ASP A 180 18.18 -8.09 2.00
CA ASP A 180 18.47 -7.86 0.58
C ASP A 180 17.26 -8.21 -0.30
N MET A 181 16.56 -9.29 0.03
CA MET A 181 15.32 -9.68 -0.66
C MET A 181 14.20 -8.64 -0.44
N CYS A 182 14.00 -8.16 0.79
CA CYS A 182 13.02 -7.12 1.10
C CYS A 182 13.33 -5.80 0.35
N ILE A 183 14.60 -5.39 0.29
CA ILE A 183 15.05 -4.21 -0.47
C ILE A 183 14.82 -4.42 -1.98
N ALA A 184 15.15 -5.60 -2.52
CA ALA A 184 14.94 -5.90 -3.94
C ALA A 184 13.45 -5.86 -4.33
N GLN A 185 12.57 -6.38 -3.46
CA GLN A 185 11.12 -6.34 -3.69
C GLN A 185 10.58 -4.91 -3.75
N ILE A 186 10.94 -4.06 -2.79
CA ILE A 186 10.44 -2.68 -2.80
C ILE A 186 11.01 -1.90 -3.99
N ARG A 187 12.27 -2.12 -4.38
CA ARG A 187 12.85 -1.56 -5.61
C ARG A 187 12.04 -1.95 -6.84
N CYS A 188 11.64 -3.22 -6.95
CA CYS A 188 10.78 -3.68 -8.04
C CYS A 188 9.43 -2.94 -8.05
N VAL A 189 8.78 -2.80 -6.90
CA VAL A 189 7.54 -2.00 -6.80
C VAL A 189 7.76 -0.55 -7.24
N LEU A 190 8.87 0.09 -6.86
CA LEU A 190 9.17 1.47 -7.28
C LEU A 190 9.45 1.61 -8.77
N ALA A 191 10.13 0.63 -9.35
CA ALA A 191 10.40 0.56 -10.78
C ALA A 191 9.10 0.36 -11.57
N GLN A 192 8.22 -0.55 -11.12
CA GLN A 192 6.86 -0.72 -11.68
C GLN A 192 6.04 0.57 -11.65
N ILE A 193 5.99 1.27 -10.51
CA ILE A 193 5.25 2.53 -10.38
C ILE A 193 5.84 3.63 -11.29
N SER A 194 7.16 3.60 -11.50
CA SER A 194 7.87 4.54 -12.38
C SER A 194 7.78 4.16 -13.86
N GLY A 195 7.27 2.96 -14.19
CA GLY A 195 7.14 2.44 -15.55
C GLY A 195 8.38 1.71 -16.10
N ASP A 196 9.42 1.48 -15.28
CA ASP A 196 10.61 0.70 -15.69
C ASP A 196 10.43 -0.78 -15.30
N LEU A 197 9.65 -1.51 -16.10
CA LEU A 197 9.39 -2.94 -15.87
C LEU A 197 10.65 -3.79 -16.03
N GLY A 198 11.61 -3.35 -16.85
CA GLY A 198 12.87 -4.06 -17.08
C GLY A 198 13.78 -4.03 -15.85
N GLU A 199 13.92 -2.87 -15.21
CA GLU A 199 14.61 -2.74 -13.93
C GLU A 199 13.91 -3.53 -12.83
N ALA A 200 12.58 -3.46 -12.77
CA ALA A 200 11.77 -4.20 -11.80
C ALA A 200 12.06 -5.71 -11.85
N MET A 201 12.10 -6.27 -13.06
CA MET A 201 12.34 -7.69 -13.28
C MET A 201 13.78 -8.09 -12.91
N ARG A 202 14.80 -7.37 -13.42
CA ARG A 202 16.21 -7.71 -13.18
C ARG A 202 16.56 -7.71 -11.69
N GLY A 203 16.05 -6.73 -10.94
CA GLY A 203 16.34 -6.60 -9.51
C GLY A 203 15.83 -7.79 -8.70
N VAL A 204 14.60 -8.23 -8.97
CA VAL A 204 13.99 -9.36 -8.26
C VAL A 204 14.56 -10.70 -8.72
N GLU A 205 14.82 -10.89 -10.02
CA GLU A 205 15.42 -12.13 -10.53
C GLU A 205 16.82 -12.36 -9.97
N ALA A 206 17.65 -11.32 -9.91
CA ALA A 206 18.97 -11.41 -9.29
C ALA A 206 18.85 -11.80 -7.80
N ALA A 207 17.90 -11.19 -7.07
CA ALA A 207 17.67 -11.53 -5.66
C ALA A 207 17.19 -12.98 -5.48
N VAL A 208 16.26 -13.47 -6.30
CA VAL A 208 15.78 -14.86 -6.24
C VAL A 208 16.88 -15.85 -6.62
N ALA A 209 17.64 -15.60 -7.68
CA ALA A 209 18.74 -16.47 -8.12
C ALA A 209 19.85 -16.58 -7.06
N ASN A 210 20.24 -15.45 -6.45
CA ASN A 210 21.20 -15.43 -5.35
C ASN A 210 20.73 -16.23 -4.12
N ASN A 211 19.42 -16.51 -4.04
CA ASN A 211 18.81 -17.20 -2.93
C ASN A 211 18.50 -18.70 -3.18
N ALA A 212 18.74 -19.21 -4.39
CA ALA A 212 18.39 -20.57 -4.81
C ALA A 212 19.32 -21.72 -4.28
N GLY A 213 20.20 -21.45 -3.31
CA GLY A 213 21.11 -22.46 -2.74
C GLY A 213 20.49 -23.36 -1.64
N GLU A 214 21.08 -24.53 -1.40
CA GLU A 214 20.62 -25.62 -0.50
C GLU A 214 20.26 -25.21 0.95
N GLN A 215 20.72 -24.05 1.44
CA GLN A 215 20.35 -23.49 2.74
C GLN A 215 19.00 -22.75 2.78
N ALA A 216 18.28 -22.66 1.65
CA ALA A 216 16.90 -22.14 1.58
C ALA A 216 15.88 -22.99 2.38
N SER A 217 16.28 -24.17 2.84
CA SER A 217 15.45 -25.11 3.60
C SER A 217 15.09 -24.64 5.03
N VAL A 218 15.92 -23.86 5.74
CA VAL A 218 15.69 -23.61 7.19
C VAL A 218 14.96 -22.29 7.51
N ASP A 219 15.31 -21.15 6.90
CA ASP A 219 14.69 -19.86 7.26
C ASP A 219 13.32 -19.67 6.58
N THR A 220 12.25 -19.76 7.36
CA THR A 220 10.86 -19.55 6.89
C THR A 220 10.61 -18.11 6.44
N ARG A 221 11.31 -17.11 7.00
CA ARG A 221 11.17 -15.70 6.58
C ARG A 221 11.72 -15.51 5.17
N LEU A 222 12.88 -16.10 4.88
CA LEU A 222 13.47 -16.04 3.55
C LEU A 222 12.61 -16.78 2.52
N HIS A 223 12.04 -17.94 2.90
CA HIS A 223 11.10 -18.67 2.04
C HIS A 223 9.84 -17.86 1.71
N ALA A 224 9.23 -17.22 2.70
CA ALA A 224 8.09 -16.32 2.48
C ALA A 224 8.48 -15.10 1.63
N ALA A 225 9.68 -14.53 1.85
CA ALA A 225 10.19 -13.46 1.01
C ALA A 225 10.37 -13.90 -0.46
N THR A 226 10.84 -15.12 -0.73
CA THR A 226 10.88 -15.65 -2.10
C THR A 226 9.48 -15.73 -2.72
N GLY A 227 8.46 -16.13 -1.95
CA GLY A 227 7.07 -16.12 -2.40
C GLY A 227 6.56 -14.72 -2.76
N TYR A 228 6.85 -13.71 -1.93
CA TYR A 228 6.56 -12.31 -2.26
C TYR A 228 7.26 -11.83 -3.54
N ALA A 229 8.52 -12.20 -3.72
CA ALA A 229 9.28 -11.88 -4.93
C ALA A 229 8.63 -12.47 -6.20
N LEU A 230 8.17 -13.73 -6.12
CA LEU A 230 7.45 -14.38 -7.22
C LEU A 230 6.09 -13.72 -7.49
N ILE A 231 5.37 -13.26 -6.46
CA ILE A 231 4.15 -12.46 -6.63
C ILE A 231 4.45 -11.13 -7.34
N GLN A 232 5.54 -10.43 -6.99
CA GLN A 232 5.94 -9.19 -7.69
C GLN A 232 6.32 -9.46 -9.15
N LYS A 233 6.98 -10.59 -9.41
CA LYS A 233 7.30 -11.05 -10.75
C LYS A 233 6.03 -11.30 -11.58
N ALA A 234 5.05 -12.02 -11.00
CA ALA A 234 3.75 -12.25 -11.62
C ALA A 234 3.01 -10.94 -11.91
N LEU A 235 3.01 -9.99 -10.97
CA LEU A 235 2.42 -8.66 -11.18
C LEU A 235 3.10 -7.89 -12.31
N THR A 236 4.41 -8.01 -12.48
CA THR A 236 5.14 -7.39 -13.60
C THR A 236 4.73 -8.03 -14.93
N TYR A 237 4.61 -9.35 -14.98
CA TYR A 237 4.15 -10.05 -16.20
C TYR A 237 2.69 -9.75 -16.55
N ILE A 238 1.82 -9.64 -15.54
CA ILE A 238 0.47 -9.09 -15.68
C ILE A 238 0.58 -7.70 -16.31
N GLN A 239 1.48 -6.83 -15.84
CA GLN A 239 1.67 -5.50 -16.43
C GLN A 239 2.26 -5.49 -17.86
N GLU A 240 2.81 -6.61 -18.33
CA GLU A 240 3.25 -6.80 -19.72
C GLU A 240 2.23 -7.57 -20.57
N GLU A 241 1.04 -7.87 -20.04
CA GLU A 241 0.04 -8.76 -20.64
C GLU A 241 0.55 -10.18 -20.94
N ARG A 242 1.57 -10.65 -20.20
CA ARG A 242 2.17 -11.99 -20.30
C ARG A 242 1.59 -12.93 -19.27
N LEU A 243 0.33 -13.28 -19.49
CA LEU A 243 -0.49 -14.03 -18.55
C LEU A 243 0.04 -15.45 -18.27
N ASP A 244 0.58 -16.12 -19.29
CA ASP A 244 1.27 -17.41 -19.20
C ASP A 244 2.41 -17.41 -18.17
N LYS A 245 3.27 -16.39 -18.22
CA LYS A 245 4.40 -16.26 -17.31
C LYS A 245 4.01 -15.85 -15.90
N ALA A 246 2.93 -15.09 -15.78
CA ALA A 246 2.39 -14.74 -14.47
C ALA A 246 1.89 -15.99 -13.74
N GLU A 247 1.20 -16.88 -14.44
CA GLU A 247 0.75 -18.18 -13.93
C GLU A 247 1.91 -19.03 -13.46
N GLU A 248 2.94 -19.22 -14.30
CA GLU A 248 4.15 -19.97 -13.94
C GLU A 248 4.80 -19.43 -12.65
N CYS A 249 4.89 -18.10 -12.49
CA CYS A 249 5.45 -17.49 -11.30
C CYS A 249 4.64 -17.80 -10.03
N LEU A 250 3.32 -17.76 -10.15
CA LEU A 250 2.44 -18.06 -9.02
C LEU A 250 2.46 -19.55 -8.70
N GLU A 251 2.57 -20.44 -9.69
CA GLU A 251 2.62 -21.90 -9.50
C GLU A 251 3.91 -22.37 -8.80
N ASN A 252 5.00 -21.64 -8.99
CA ASN A 252 6.33 -22.04 -8.53
C ASN A 252 6.59 -21.87 -7.02
N TRP A 253 5.61 -21.44 -6.22
CA TRP A 253 5.77 -21.27 -4.78
C TRP A 253 4.67 -21.96 -3.98
N HIS A 254 5.09 -22.71 -2.97
CA HIS A 254 4.23 -23.40 -2.02
C HIS A 254 4.76 -23.19 -0.60
N SER A 255 3.90 -23.28 0.42
CA SER A 255 4.36 -23.30 1.81
C SER A 255 5.22 -24.55 2.07
N LYS A 256 6.13 -24.46 3.05
CA LYS A 256 6.96 -25.61 3.43
C LYS A 256 6.13 -26.76 4.00
N ASP A 257 5.08 -26.43 4.75
CA ASP A 257 4.08 -27.35 5.26
C ASP A 257 2.71 -26.91 4.75
N PRO A 258 2.09 -27.64 3.79
CA PRO A 258 0.77 -27.32 3.26
C PRO A 258 -0.36 -27.41 4.30
N GLU A 259 -0.23 -28.29 5.29
CA GLU A 259 -1.25 -28.49 6.31
C GLU A 259 -1.15 -27.44 7.42
N ARG A 260 0.05 -26.92 7.66
CA ARG A 260 0.34 -25.95 8.74
C ARG A 260 1.29 -24.85 8.28
N PRO A 261 0.86 -23.96 7.36
CA PRO A 261 1.68 -22.83 6.96
C PRO A 261 1.97 -21.93 8.17
N SER A 262 3.17 -21.37 8.22
CA SER A 262 3.48 -20.31 9.18
C SER A 262 2.60 -19.07 8.95
N ALA A 263 2.58 -18.17 9.94
CA ALA A 263 1.89 -16.89 9.82
C ALA A 263 2.34 -16.12 8.55
N LEU A 264 3.64 -16.00 8.30
CA LEU A 264 4.16 -15.32 7.11
C LEU A 264 3.76 -16.03 5.81
N GLU A 265 3.85 -17.35 5.75
CA GLU A 265 3.43 -18.12 4.56
C GLU A 265 1.92 -17.99 4.32
N SER A 266 1.11 -17.89 5.37
CA SER A 266 -0.34 -17.67 5.25
C SER A 266 -0.66 -16.34 4.57
N VAL A 267 0.12 -15.29 4.85
CA VAL A 267 -0.03 -14.00 4.14
C VAL A 267 0.37 -14.12 2.67
N VAL A 268 1.46 -14.84 2.38
CA VAL A 268 1.90 -15.08 0.99
C VAL A 268 0.83 -15.85 0.23
N LEU A 269 0.30 -16.94 0.79
CA LEU A 269 -0.79 -17.75 0.20
C LEU A 269 -2.03 -16.89 -0.06
N PHE A 270 -2.45 -16.07 0.91
CA PHE A 270 -3.60 -15.19 0.73
C PHE A 270 -3.42 -14.21 -0.44
N ARG A 271 -2.24 -13.58 -0.53
CA ARG A 271 -1.93 -12.66 -1.63
C ARG A 271 -1.78 -13.40 -2.97
N GLN A 272 -1.16 -14.57 -2.98
CA GLN A 272 -1.05 -15.42 -4.16
C GLN A 272 -2.44 -15.74 -4.70
N SER A 273 -3.37 -16.19 -3.86
CA SER A 273 -4.76 -16.47 -4.25
C SER A 273 -5.51 -15.23 -4.75
N MET A 274 -5.29 -14.06 -4.13
CA MET A 274 -5.88 -12.80 -4.59
C MET A 274 -5.38 -12.43 -6.00
N ILE A 275 -4.07 -12.48 -6.25
CA ILE A 275 -3.50 -12.18 -7.55
C ILE A 275 -3.93 -13.22 -8.59
N TRP A 276 -3.99 -14.50 -8.21
CA TRP A 276 -4.45 -15.58 -9.07
C TRP A 276 -5.92 -15.41 -9.47
N GLY A 277 -6.80 -15.11 -8.52
CA GLY A 277 -8.22 -14.85 -8.80
C GLY A 277 -8.42 -13.67 -9.75
N ARG A 278 -7.69 -12.57 -9.53
CA ARG A 278 -7.69 -11.40 -10.43
C ARG A 278 -7.21 -11.75 -11.83
N PHE A 279 -6.13 -12.50 -11.91
CA PHE A 279 -5.54 -13.00 -13.14
C PHE A 279 -6.51 -13.87 -13.95
N LEU A 280 -7.13 -14.86 -13.31
CA LEU A 280 -8.16 -15.72 -13.92
C LEU A 280 -9.34 -14.90 -14.44
N ARG A 281 -9.80 -13.92 -13.66
CA ARG A 281 -10.83 -12.99 -14.11
C ARG A 281 -10.40 -12.29 -15.40
N PHE A 282 -9.18 -11.77 -15.48
CA PHE A 282 -8.70 -11.09 -16.70
C PHE A 282 -8.72 -11.98 -17.96
N ARG A 283 -8.50 -13.29 -17.80
CA ARG A 283 -8.64 -14.30 -18.88
C ARG A 283 -10.09 -14.63 -19.23
N GLY A 284 -11.03 -14.43 -18.30
CA GLY A 284 -12.44 -14.83 -18.46
C GLY A 284 -12.79 -16.12 -17.73
N ASP A 285 -11.86 -16.70 -16.97
CA ASP A 285 -12.06 -17.94 -16.20
C ASP A 285 -12.81 -17.66 -14.88
N PHE A 286 -13.99 -17.03 -14.96
CA PHE A 286 -14.68 -16.48 -13.78
C PHE A 286 -15.06 -17.53 -12.73
N VAL A 287 -15.42 -18.73 -13.15
CA VAL A 287 -15.78 -19.83 -12.24
C VAL A 287 -14.59 -20.24 -11.38
N GLU A 288 -13.42 -20.43 -12.01
CA GLU A 288 -12.17 -20.76 -11.32
C GLU A 288 -11.71 -19.58 -10.46
N ALA A 289 -11.80 -18.35 -10.97
CA ALA A 289 -11.47 -17.14 -10.22
C ALA A 289 -12.28 -17.06 -8.91
N ARG A 290 -13.59 -17.30 -8.98
CA ARG A 290 -14.47 -17.34 -7.80
C ARG A 290 -14.09 -18.47 -6.85
N ALA A 291 -13.86 -19.68 -7.37
CA ALA A 291 -13.49 -20.83 -6.55
C ALA A 291 -12.23 -20.54 -5.71
N ARG A 292 -11.19 -20.02 -6.37
CA ARG A 292 -9.92 -19.64 -5.72
C ARG A 292 -10.09 -18.53 -4.67
N LEU A 293 -10.84 -17.48 -4.99
CA LEU A 293 -11.08 -16.40 -4.03
C LEU A 293 -11.91 -16.88 -2.83
N ARG A 294 -12.90 -17.76 -3.06
CA ARG A 294 -13.71 -18.33 -1.97
C ARG A 294 -12.90 -19.23 -1.05
N GLU A 295 -12.06 -20.09 -1.63
CA GLU A 295 -11.15 -20.93 -0.87
C GLU A 295 -10.23 -20.07 0.01
N ALA A 296 -9.65 -19.00 -0.52
CA ALA A 296 -8.81 -18.09 0.25
C ALA A 296 -9.60 -17.38 1.39
N GLN A 297 -10.85 -16.99 1.13
CA GLN A 297 -11.71 -16.39 2.16
C GLN A 297 -12.04 -17.39 3.28
N GLU A 298 -12.31 -18.65 2.93
CA GLU A 298 -12.61 -19.69 3.90
C GLU A 298 -11.38 -20.07 4.72
N GLN A 299 -10.22 -20.24 4.07
CA GLN A 299 -8.94 -20.47 4.74
C GLN A 299 -8.63 -19.33 5.71
N GLN A 300 -8.82 -18.07 5.31
CA GLN A 300 -8.64 -16.92 6.19
C GLN A 300 -9.54 -16.98 7.44
N ARG A 301 -10.82 -17.40 7.27
CA ARG A 301 -11.75 -17.53 8.39
C ARG A 301 -11.36 -18.64 9.37
N ASN A 302 -10.79 -19.73 8.84
CA ASN A 302 -10.48 -20.95 9.56
C ASN A 302 -9.04 -21.02 10.12
N GLN A 303 -8.15 -20.09 9.72
CA GLN A 303 -6.76 -20.10 10.13
C GLN A 303 -6.55 -19.81 11.64
N SER A 304 -5.70 -20.62 12.27
CA SER A 304 -5.31 -20.51 13.68
C SER A 304 -4.62 -19.17 14.03
N HIS A 305 -4.00 -18.51 13.05
CA HIS A 305 -3.27 -17.25 13.23
C HIS A 305 -4.10 -15.99 12.98
N ARG A 306 -5.44 -16.11 12.85
CA ARG A 306 -6.32 -14.96 12.55
C ARG A 306 -6.19 -13.79 13.54
N GLN A 307 -5.80 -14.06 14.79
CA GLN A 307 -5.59 -13.02 15.81
C GLN A 307 -4.18 -12.40 15.76
N LEU A 308 -3.24 -13.02 15.05
CA LEU A 308 -1.85 -12.56 14.95
C LEU A 308 -1.60 -11.73 13.68
N ILE A 309 -2.47 -11.85 12.67
CA ILE A 309 -2.30 -11.20 11.38
C ILE A 309 -3.48 -10.28 11.07
N SER A 310 -3.19 -9.04 10.67
CA SER A 310 -4.16 -8.12 10.08
C SER A 310 -4.04 -8.09 8.55
N LEU A 311 -5.12 -8.44 7.84
CA LEU A 311 -5.20 -8.35 6.36
C LEU A 311 -6.01 -7.13 5.90
N ASP A 312 -6.17 -6.14 6.78
CA ASP A 312 -7.10 -5.02 6.57
C ASP A 312 -6.79 -4.19 5.32
N GLU A 313 -5.51 -4.07 4.98
CA GLU A 313 -5.06 -3.38 3.78
C GLU A 313 -5.41 -4.15 2.50
N GLU A 314 -5.37 -5.48 2.51
CA GLU A 314 -5.69 -6.33 1.35
C GLU A 314 -7.18 -6.58 1.17
N LEU A 315 -7.95 -6.56 2.28
CA LEU A 315 -9.36 -6.91 2.25
C LEU A 315 -10.18 -6.04 1.29
N GLN A 316 -9.77 -4.78 1.09
CA GLN A 316 -10.42 -3.89 0.12
C GLN A 316 -10.29 -4.46 -1.31
N ASP A 317 -9.06 -4.69 -1.75
CA ASP A 317 -8.74 -5.20 -3.09
C ASP A 317 -9.33 -6.58 -3.29
N PHE A 318 -9.18 -7.46 -2.29
CA PHE A 318 -9.74 -8.81 -2.30
C PHE A 318 -11.26 -8.80 -2.47
N THR A 319 -11.98 -7.97 -1.70
CA THR A 319 -13.43 -7.86 -1.79
C THR A 319 -13.86 -7.31 -3.14
N CYS A 320 -13.12 -6.34 -3.69
CA CYS A 320 -13.38 -5.81 -5.03
C CYS A 320 -13.17 -6.87 -6.11
N ASP A 321 -12.09 -7.66 -6.05
CA ASP A 321 -11.83 -8.74 -7.00
C ASP A 321 -12.91 -9.84 -6.94
N LEU A 322 -13.35 -10.22 -5.74
CA LEU A 322 -14.44 -11.17 -5.56
C LEU A 322 -15.76 -10.61 -6.10
N ALA A 323 -16.12 -9.38 -5.76
CA ALA A 323 -17.35 -8.76 -6.21
C ALA A 323 -17.37 -8.53 -7.73
N ASP A 324 -16.26 -8.07 -8.30
CA ASP A 324 -16.10 -7.91 -9.74
C ASP A 324 -16.25 -9.27 -10.45
N THR A 325 -15.72 -10.37 -9.87
CA THR A 325 -15.88 -11.74 -10.40
C THR A 325 -17.32 -12.23 -10.31
N LEU A 326 -17.99 -12.08 -9.15
CA LEU A 326 -19.39 -12.44 -8.96
C LEU A 326 -20.30 -11.67 -9.92
N ARG A 327 -19.98 -10.40 -10.17
CA ARG A 327 -20.67 -9.56 -11.14
C ARG A 327 -20.54 -10.09 -12.57
N GLU A 328 -19.39 -10.61 -12.98
CA GLU A 328 -19.24 -11.26 -14.30
C GLU A 328 -20.05 -12.56 -14.41
N LEU A 329 -20.21 -13.29 -13.30
CA LEU A 329 -21.07 -14.47 -13.21
C LEU A 329 -22.57 -14.14 -13.04
N ASN A 330 -22.94 -12.86 -13.00
CA ASN A 330 -24.30 -12.38 -12.75
C ASN A 330 -24.86 -12.77 -11.36
N GLU A 331 -23.98 -12.99 -10.37
CA GLU A 331 -24.32 -13.27 -8.96
C GLU A 331 -24.41 -11.95 -8.18
N LEU A 332 -25.33 -11.08 -8.62
CA LEU A 332 -25.35 -9.66 -8.26
C LEU A 332 -25.73 -9.41 -6.79
N GLU A 333 -26.65 -10.19 -6.22
CA GLU A 333 -27.05 -10.10 -4.82
C GLU A 333 -25.87 -10.38 -3.90
N GLU A 334 -25.07 -11.39 -4.22
CA GLU A 334 -23.93 -11.79 -3.41
C GLU A 334 -22.77 -10.79 -3.55
N ALA A 335 -22.54 -10.28 -4.76
CA ALA A 335 -21.59 -9.20 -5.01
C ALA A 335 -21.94 -7.92 -4.22
N GLU A 336 -23.22 -7.54 -4.18
CA GLU A 336 -23.68 -6.40 -3.37
C GLU A 336 -23.46 -6.66 -1.87
N GLN A 337 -23.84 -7.85 -1.39
CA GLN A 337 -23.75 -8.19 0.02
C GLN A 337 -22.31 -8.15 0.53
N CYS A 338 -21.36 -8.71 -0.22
CA CYS A 338 -19.95 -8.73 0.20
C CYS A 338 -19.36 -7.31 0.26
N LEU A 339 -19.65 -6.46 -0.73
CA LEU A 339 -19.20 -5.07 -0.78
C LEU A 339 -19.79 -4.24 0.38
N ARG A 340 -21.10 -4.34 0.61
CA ARG A 340 -21.76 -3.60 1.71
C ARG A 340 -21.24 -4.02 3.07
N THR A 341 -21.03 -5.31 3.28
CA THR A 341 -20.50 -5.84 4.54
C THR A 341 -19.12 -5.26 4.84
N GLU A 342 -18.22 -5.23 3.84
CA GLU A 342 -16.87 -4.67 4.02
C GLU A 342 -16.89 -3.16 4.22
N ILE A 343 -17.75 -2.43 3.49
CA ILE A 343 -17.94 -0.98 3.70
C ILE A 343 -18.41 -0.70 5.14
N GLU A 344 -19.39 -1.45 5.64
CA GLU A 344 -19.91 -1.30 7.01
C GLU A 344 -18.85 -1.67 8.07
N LEU A 345 -18.07 -2.72 7.84
CA LEU A 345 -16.96 -3.09 8.73
C LEU A 345 -15.90 -2.00 8.83
N ARG A 346 -15.60 -1.31 7.72
CA ARG A 346 -14.66 -0.18 7.72
C ARG A 346 -15.24 1.03 8.44
N HIS A 347 -16.52 1.34 8.23
CA HIS A 347 -17.19 2.41 8.96
C HIS A 347 -17.22 2.15 10.48
N ARG A 348 -17.50 0.91 10.91
CA ARG A 348 -17.49 0.55 12.34
C ARG A 348 -16.10 0.72 12.97
N ARG A 349 -15.06 0.20 12.31
CA ARG A 349 -13.67 0.34 12.77
C ARG A 349 -13.26 1.81 12.91
N GLN A 350 -13.63 2.65 11.95
CA GLN A 350 -13.35 4.09 12.01
C GLN A 350 -14.07 4.80 13.17
N ASN A 351 -15.32 4.41 13.47
CA ASN A 351 -16.08 4.96 14.59
C ASN A 351 -15.49 4.56 15.94
N ASP A 352 -15.10 3.29 16.12
CA ASP A 352 -14.52 2.78 17.37
C ASP A 352 -13.18 3.46 17.70
N GLU A 353 -12.46 3.93 16.68
CA GLU A 353 -11.18 4.63 16.84
C GLU A 353 -11.31 6.16 16.96
N ASN A 354 -12.53 6.72 17.04
CA ASN A 354 -12.80 8.18 17.07
C ASN A 354 -12.14 8.94 15.90
N ARG A 355 -12.10 8.33 14.71
CA ARG A 355 -11.39 8.87 13.53
C ARG A 355 -12.31 9.64 12.60
N ALA A 356 -11.78 10.69 11.95
CA ALA A 356 -12.45 11.37 10.87
C ALA A 356 -12.46 10.50 9.59
N LEU A 357 -13.61 10.42 8.91
CA LEU A 357 -13.79 9.67 7.66
C LEU A 357 -12.73 10.07 6.63
N SER A 358 -11.90 9.11 6.19
CA SER A 358 -11.16 9.21 4.93
C SER A 358 -11.98 8.55 3.83
N PRO A 359 -12.59 9.31 2.89
CA PRO A 359 -13.36 8.74 1.78
C PRO A 359 -12.50 7.88 0.84
N VAL A 360 -11.18 8.00 0.91
CA VAL A 360 -10.23 7.22 0.10
C VAL A 360 -10.35 5.72 0.41
N ASP A 361 -10.65 5.36 1.66
CA ASP A 361 -10.58 3.98 2.15
C ASP A 361 -11.74 3.09 1.67
N THR A 362 -12.79 3.68 1.12
CA THR A 362 -13.95 2.96 0.57
C THR A 362 -14.20 3.29 -0.91
N THR A 363 -13.38 4.13 -1.53
CA THR A 363 -13.57 4.60 -2.92
C THR A 363 -13.65 3.44 -3.91
N LEU A 364 -12.74 2.46 -3.83
CA LEU A 364 -12.72 1.33 -4.77
C LEU A 364 -13.93 0.40 -4.55
N LEU A 365 -14.28 0.12 -3.28
CA LEU A 365 -15.47 -0.67 -2.92
C LEU A 365 -16.75 -0.01 -3.45
N ASN A 366 -16.87 1.31 -3.30
CA ASN A 366 -18.03 2.07 -3.80
C ASN A 366 -18.15 2.00 -5.34
N LEU A 367 -17.03 1.92 -6.07
CA LEU A 367 -17.06 1.78 -7.53
C LEU A 367 -17.40 0.37 -7.99
N SER A 368 -16.89 -0.67 -7.31
CA SER A 368 -17.36 -2.04 -7.53
C SER A 368 -18.85 -2.15 -7.20
N LEU A 369 -19.33 -1.47 -6.15
CA LEU A 369 -20.74 -1.42 -5.80
C LEU A 369 -21.56 -0.68 -6.85
N ALA A 370 -21.06 0.44 -7.37
CA ALA A 370 -21.72 1.19 -8.44
C ALA A 370 -21.90 0.34 -9.71
N GLU A 371 -20.90 -0.48 -10.06
CA GLU A 371 -20.99 -1.42 -11.18
C GLU A 371 -22.08 -2.50 -10.94
N VAL A 372 -22.17 -3.02 -9.72
CA VAL A 372 -23.24 -3.97 -9.34
C VAL A 372 -24.61 -3.28 -9.38
N MET A 373 -24.74 -2.06 -8.85
CA MET A 373 -26.00 -1.29 -8.92
C MET A 373 -26.44 -1.06 -10.36
N PHE A 374 -25.49 -0.72 -11.25
CA PHE A 374 -25.76 -0.58 -12.67
C PHE A 374 -26.30 -1.90 -13.26
N ALA A 375 -25.64 -3.03 -12.99
CA ALA A 375 -26.07 -4.35 -13.47
C ALA A 375 -27.46 -4.75 -12.95
N ARG A 376 -27.83 -4.33 -11.73
CA ARG A 376 -29.18 -4.55 -11.16
C ARG A 376 -30.24 -3.57 -11.67
N GLY A 377 -29.91 -2.67 -12.61
CA GLY A 377 -30.82 -1.64 -13.11
C GLY A 377 -31.06 -0.48 -12.12
N ARG A 378 -30.34 -0.43 -11.00
CA ARG A 378 -30.40 0.64 -9.99
C ARG A 378 -29.52 1.82 -10.40
N PHE A 379 -29.87 2.42 -11.52
CA PHE A 379 -29.07 3.46 -12.19
C PHE A 379 -28.79 4.70 -11.34
N GLN A 380 -29.76 5.11 -10.52
CA GLN A 380 -29.61 6.29 -9.67
C GLN A 380 -28.57 6.04 -8.56
N ASP A 381 -28.62 4.87 -7.91
CA ASP A 381 -27.64 4.48 -6.89
C ASP A 381 -26.22 4.37 -7.48
N ALA A 382 -26.09 3.78 -8.68
CA ALA A 382 -24.82 3.69 -9.40
C ALA A 382 -24.21 5.06 -9.67
N LYS A 383 -25.04 6.01 -10.11
CA LYS A 383 -24.65 7.40 -10.38
C LYS A 383 -24.19 8.11 -9.11
N ASP A 384 -24.95 8.00 -8.02
CA ASP A 384 -24.65 8.71 -6.76
C ASP A 384 -23.32 8.23 -6.17
N LEU A 385 -23.05 6.92 -6.21
CA LEU A 385 -21.77 6.35 -5.81
C LEU A 385 -20.61 6.88 -6.67
N CYS A 386 -20.77 6.93 -8.00
CA CYS A 386 -19.72 7.45 -8.89
C CYS A 386 -19.44 8.93 -8.68
N LEU A 387 -20.49 9.75 -8.51
CA LEU A 387 -20.35 11.19 -8.27
C LEU A 387 -19.68 11.48 -6.92
N ALA A 388 -20.00 10.70 -5.88
CA ALA A 388 -19.33 10.81 -4.58
C ALA A 388 -17.82 10.59 -4.73
N VAL A 389 -17.40 9.58 -5.51
CA VAL A 389 -15.98 9.31 -5.78
C VAL A 389 -15.32 10.43 -6.58
N LEU A 390 -15.98 10.93 -7.63
CA LEU A 390 -15.44 12.01 -8.45
C LEU A 390 -15.38 13.37 -7.73
N SER A 391 -16.18 13.56 -6.68
CA SER A 391 -16.16 14.77 -5.85
C SER A 391 -14.91 14.87 -4.97
N HIS A 392 -14.15 13.79 -4.83
CA HIS A 392 -12.95 13.77 -4.02
C HIS A 392 -11.86 14.67 -4.62
N PRO A 393 -11.06 15.44 -3.83
CA PRO A 393 -10.14 16.44 -4.38
C PRO A 393 -9.05 15.89 -5.32
N ARG A 394 -8.68 14.61 -5.13
CA ARG A 394 -7.63 13.92 -5.90
C ARG A 394 -8.00 12.44 -6.07
N PRO A 395 -8.98 12.09 -6.94
CA PRO A 395 -9.34 10.71 -7.14
C PRO A 395 -8.19 9.95 -7.83
N LEU A 396 -7.98 8.69 -7.45
CA LEU A 396 -6.96 7.85 -8.07
C LEU A 396 -7.31 7.63 -9.55
N ARG A 397 -6.30 7.56 -10.42
CA ARG A 397 -6.49 7.43 -11.88
C ARG A 397 -7.45 6.29 -12.26
N PHE A 398 -7.27 5.13 -11.63
CA PHE A 398 -8.08 3.94 -11.90
C PHE A 398 -9.53 4.11 -11.42
N THR A 399 -9.72 4.69 -10.23
CA THR A 399 -11.05 4.97 -9.69
C THR A 399 -11.82 5.97 -10.57
N LYS A 400 -11.12 7.00 -11.08
CA LYS A 400 -11.69 7.98 -12.00
C LYS A 400 -12.15 7.33 -13.32
N LEU A 401 -11.31 6.47 -13.89
CA LEU A 401 -11.65 5.70 -15.10
C LEU A 401 -12.91 4.83 -14.89
N ARG A 402 -12.95 4.04 -13.82
CA ARG A 402 -14.13 3.20 -13.50
C ARG A 402 -15.39 4.04 -13.33
N ALA A 403 -15.31 5.15 -12.59
CA ALA A 403 -16.45 6.05 -12.36
C ALA A 403 -17.02 6.61 -13.68
N HIS A 404 -16.15 7.08 -14.57
CA HIS A 404 -16.56 7.58 -15.88
C HIS A 404 -17.21 6.51 -16.75
N ILE A 405 -16.69 5.29 -16.74
CA ILE A 405 -17.29 4.16 -17.46
C ILE A 405 -18.70 3.87 -16.94
N VAL A 406 -18.88 3.72 -15.62
CA VAL A 406 -20.21 3.43 -15.04
C VAL A 406 -21.20 4.56 -15.32
N LEU A 407 -20.79 5.82 -15.19
CA LEU A 407 -21.62 6.98 -15.51
C LEU A 407 -22.00 7.02 -17.00
N ALA A 408 -21.05 6.73 -17.89
CA ALA A 408 -21.30 6.70 -19.32
C ALA A 408 -22.33 5.62 -19.69
N LYS A 409 -22.16 4.38 -19.18
CA LYS A 409 -23.14 3.30 -19.36
C LYS A 409 -24.52 3.68 -18.83
N THR A 410 -24.57 4.27 -17.63
CA THR A 410 -25.80 4.70 -16.99
C THR A 410 -26.57 5.72 -17.84
N ARG A 411 -25.89 6.77 -18.30
CA ARG A 411 -26.50 7.80 -19.16
C ARG A 411 -26.91 7.25 -20.52
N HIS A 412 -26.10 6.34 -21.06
CA HIS A 412 -26.38 5.72 -22.34
C HIS A 412 -27.68 4.91 -22.30
N VAL A 413 -27.87 4.06 -21.28
CA VAL A 413 -29.11 3.27 -21.10
C VAL A 413 -30.33 4.15 -20.84
N GLN A 414 -30.14 5.30 -20.18
CA GLN A 414 -31.19 6.29 -19.94
C GLN A 414 -31.58 7.11 -21.19
N GLY A 415 -30.89 6.93 -22.32
CA GLY A 415 -31.13 7.69 -23.56
C GLY A 415 -30.49 9.10 -23.58
N ASP A 416 -29.75 9.48 -22.54
CA ASP A 416 -29.00 10.73 -22.48
C ASP A 416 -27.65 10.57 -23.21
N HIS A 417 -27.72 10.47 -24.53
CA HIS A 417 -26.55 10.20 -25.38
C HIS A 417 -25.53 11.35 -25.38
N VAL A 418 -25.95 12.58 -25.04
CA VAL A 418 -25.04 13.73 -24.89
C VAL A 418 -24.16 13.54 -23.65
N ALA A 419 -24.76 13.29 -22.48
CA ALA A 419 -23.97 13.06 -21.27
C ALA A 419 -23.17 11.76 -21.35
N ALA A 420 -23.73 10.71 -21.97
CA ALA A 420 -23.01 9.46 -22.19
C ALA A 420 -21.73 9.68 -23.01
N PHE A 421 -21.81 10.41 -24.12
CA PHE A 421 -20.65 10.73 -24.95
C PHE A 421 -19.58 11.53 -24.20
N GLN A 422 -19.99 12.49 -23.36
CA GLN A 422 -19.06 13.25 -22.52
C GLN A 422 -18.29 12.33 -21.56
N PHE A 423 -18.99 11.42 -20.86
CA PHE A 423 -18.33 10.50 -19.94
C PHE A 423 -17.47 9.44 -20.66
N TRP A 424 -17.87 8.96 -21.84
CA TRP A 424 -17.01 8.10 -22.66
C TRP A 424 -15.73 8.82 -23.10
N THR A 425 -15.84 10.10 -23.44
CA THR A 425 -14.68 10.94 -23.79
C THR A 425 -13.74 11.10 -22.60
N GLU A 426 -14.28 11.33 -21.40
CA GLU A 426 -13.45 11.38 -20.18
C GLU A 426 -12.82 10.02 -19.84
N ALA A 427 -13.53 8.91 -20.04
CA ALA A 427 -12.98 7.57 -19.91
C ALA A 427 -11.82 7.32 -20.90
N LEU A 428 -11.93 7.79 -22.15
CA LEU A 428 -10.83 7.74 -23.13
C LEU A 428 -9.61 8.54 -22.70
N LYS A 429 -9.80 9.73 -22.11
CA LYS A 429 -8.69 10.53 -21.57
C LYS A 429 -8.01 9.85 -20.39
N ASP A 430 -8.78 9.16 -19.54
CA ASP A 430 -8.24 8.47 -18.38
C ASP A 430 -7.57 7.14 -18.74
N ILE A 431 -8.13 6.34 -19.65
CA ILE A 431 -7.52 5.08 -20.08
C ILE A 431 -6.19 5.30 -20.83
N ALA A 432 -6.05 6.43 -21.53
CA ALA A 432 -4.81 6.82 -22.22
C ALA A 432 -3.59 6.98 -21.27
N LYS A 433 -3.82 7.07 -19.96
CA LYS A 433 -2.78 7.21 -18.93
C LYS A 433 -2.22 5.87 -18.44
N PHE A 434 -2.77 4.74 -18.89
CA PHE A 434 -2.36 3.40 -18.51
C PHE A 434 -1.58 2.76 -19.65
N PRO A 435 -0.49 2.00 -19.39
CA PRO A 435 0.31 1.40 -20.45
C PRO A 435 -0.49 0.43 -21.35
N PHE A 436 -1.56 -0.18 -20.82
CA PHE A 436 -2.49 -1.11 -21.49
C PHE A 436 -3.46 -0.46 -22.50
N THR A 437 -3.12 0.71 -23.04
CA THR A 437 -4.03 1.58 -23.83
C THR A 437 -4.67 0.95 -25.07
N TYR A 438 -4.17 -0.17 -25.58
CA TYR A 438 -4.61 -0.74 -26.86
C TYR A 438 -5.44 -2.03 -26.74
N GLY A 439 -5.78 -2.42 -25.51
CA GLY A 439 -6.54 -3.64 -25.24
C GLY A 439 -8.05 -3.55 -25.49
N TYR A 440 -8.74 -4.63 -25.15
CA TYR A 440 -10.18 -4.83 -25.32
C TYR A 440 -11.04 -3.70 -24.72
N THR A 441 -10.71 -3.23 -23.51
CA THR A 441 -11.48 -2.18 -22.83
C THR A 441 -11.54 -0.89 -23.63
N THR A 442 -10.42 -0.47 -24.24
CA THR A 442 -10.36 0.73 -25.09
C THR A 442 -11.28 0.58 -26.30
N GLN A 443 -11.28 -0.59 -26.95
CA GLN A 443 -12.15 -0.86 -28.10
C GLN A 443 -13.62 -0.73 -27.71
N VAL A 444 -14.03 -1.28 -26.57
CA VAL A 444 -15.41 -1.17 -26.09
C VAL A 444 -15.79 0.28 -25.78
N ILE A 445 -14.88 1.07 -25.17
CA ILE A 445 -15.14 2.50 -24.92
C ILE A 445 -15.33 3.26 -26.24
N ILE A 446 -14.45 3.05 -27.24
CA ILE A 446 -14.56 3.71 -28.55
C ILE A 446 -15.86 3.31 -29.26
N ALA A 447 -16.22 2.02 -29.24
CA ALA A 447 -17.47 1.53 -29.82
C ALA A 447 -18.70 2.17 -29.14
N SER A 448 -18.66 2.33 -27.81
CA SER A 448 -19.75 2.94 -27.04
C SER A 448 -19.89 4.45 -27.30
N ALA A 449 -18.76 5.15 -27.45
CA ALA A 449 -18.73 6.54 -27.86
C ALA A 449 -19.29 6.68 -29.28
N LYS A 450 -18.86 5.82 -30.21
CA LYS A 450 -19.34 5.77 -31.59
C LYS A 450 -20.86 5.59 -31.68
N ASP A 451 -21.42 4.64 -30.93
CA ASP A 451 -22.89 4.44 -30.89
C ASP A 451 -23.61 5.70 -30.41
N SER A 452 -23.13 6.31 -29.33
CA SER A 452 -23.69 7.57 -28.80
C SER A 452 -23.66 8.68 -29.85
N MET A 453 -22.56 8.81 -30.60
CA MET A 453 -22.43 9.79 -31.69
C MET A 453 -23.33 9.50 -32.90
N GLY A 454 -23.52 8.23 -33.24
CA GLY A 454 -24.45 7.82 -34.29
C GLY A 454 -25.88 8.23 -33.97
N ARG A 455 -26.31 8.04 -32.72
CA ARG A 455 -27.64 8.45 -32.24
C ARG A 455 -27.82 9.98 -32.18
N LEU A 456 -26.73 10.73 -32.02
CA LEU A 456 -26.73 12.20 -32.09
C LEU A 456 -26.60 12.74 -33.52
N GLY A 457 -26.42 11.89 -34.54
CA GLY A 457 -26.27 12.29 -35.94
C GLY A 457 -24.89 12.84 -36.33
N HIS A 458 -23.86 12.61 -35.51
CA HIS A 458 -22.49 13.09 -35.79
C HIS A 458 -21.72 12.14 -36.72
N ILE A 459 -22.06 12.13 -38.02
CA ILE A 459 -21.54 11.19 -39.02
C ILE A 459 -20.00 11.21 -39.11
N ASP A 460 -19.39 12.39 -39.13
CA ASP A 460 -17.93 12.53 -39.26
C ASP A 460 -17.17 11.86 -38.10
N LEU A 461 -17.66 12.05 -36.86
CA LEU A 461 -17.05 11.46 -35.68
C LEU A 461 -17.26 9.94 -35.61
N VAL A 462 -18.38 9.44 -36.15
CA VAL A 462 -18.61 8.00 -36.32
C VAL A 462 -17.57 7.40 -37.28
N THR A 463 -17.29 8.07 -38.40
CA THR A 463 -16.27 7.63 -39.36
C THR A 463 -14.86 7.64 -38.73
N ILE A 464 -14.52 8.68 -37.97
CA ILE A 464 -13.23 8.76 -37.27
C ILE A 464 -13.09 7.60 -36.26
N SER A 465 -14.13 7.35 -35.47
CA SER A 465 -14.13 6.28 -34.46
C SER A 465 -14.06 4.89 -35.11
N GLN A 466 -14.70 4.70 -36.27
CA GLN A 466 -14.58 3.45 -37.01
C GLN A 466 -13.14 3.21 -37.47
N LYS A 467 -12.47 4.23 -38.03
CA LYS A 467 -11.05 4.12 -38.42
C LYS A 467 -10.14 3.77 -37.24
N GLN A 468 -10.43 4.32 -36.06
CA GLN A 468 -9.70 3.97 -34.83
C GLN A 468 -9.92 2.51 -34.43
N LEU A 469 -11.16 2.02 -34.48
CA LEU A 469 -11.48 0.62 -34.21
C LEU A 469 -10.79 -0.32 -35.21
N ASP A 470 -10.82 0.00 -36.50
CA ASP A 470 -10.16 -0.80 -37.54
C ASP A 470 -8.64 -0.86 -37.30
N GLY A 471 -8.04 0.27 -36.92
CA GLY A 471 -6.62 0.35 -36.55
C GLY A 471 -6.25 -0.43 -35.28
N LEU A 472 -7.18 -0.59 -34.35
CA LEU A 472 -6.99 -1.41 -33.14
C LEU A 472 -7.20 -2.90 -33.41
N SER A 473 -8.19 -3.27 -34.22
CA SER A 473 -8.46 -4.67 -34.61
C SER A 473 -7.31 -5.29 -35.42
N LEU A 474 -6.55 -4.48 -36.14
CA LEU A 474 -5.34 -4.90 -36.86
C LEU A 474 -4.14 -5.16 -35.92
N ARG A 475 -4.18 -4.67 -34.68
CA ARG A 475 -3.21 -5.05 -33.66
C ARG A 475 -3.68 -6.37 -33.09
N VAL A 476 -3.04 -7.46 -33.51
CA VAL A 476 -3.27 -8.81 -32.98
C VAL A 476 -3.20 -8.70 -31.46
N VAL A 477 -4.35 -8.87 -30.81
CA VAL A 477 -4.42 -9.08 -29.37
C VAL A 477 -3.66 -10.38 -29.12
N PRO A 478 -2.52 -10.37 -28.40
CA PRO A 478 -1.77 -11.60 -28.13
C PRO A 478 -2.72 -12.66 -27.58
N GLN A 479 -2.51 -13.94 -27.95
CA GLN A 479 -3.21 -15.03 -27.27
C GLN A 479 -2.93 -14.90 -25.77
N GLY A 480 -4.00 -14.79 -24.96
CA GLY A 480 -3.90 -14.56 -23.52
C GLY A 480 -3.85 -13.10 -23.07
N ALA A 481 -4.14 -12.10 -23.91
CA ALA A 481 -4.24 -10.71 -23.44
C ALA A 481 -5.41 -10.50 -22.45
N MET A 482 -5.34 -9.44 -21.65
CA MET A 482 -6.38 -9.10 -20.68
C MET A 482 -7.66 -8.63 -21.36
N GLN A 483 -8.67 -9.49 -21.38
CA GLN A 483 -9.98 -9.18 -21.95
C GLN A 483 -10.88 -8.50 -20.90
N HIS A 484 -10.88 -9.01 -19.68
CA HIS A 484 -11.83 -8.59 -18.64
C HIS A 484 -11.17 -7.74 -17.55
N TRP A 485 -10.35 -6.76 -17.94
CA TRP A 485 -9.66 -5.89 -16.99
C TRP A 485 -10.64 -5.10 -16.10
N ILE A 486 -11.62 -4.45 -16.71
CA ILE A 486 -12.68 -3.71 -16.02
C ILE A 486 -13.97 -4.54 -16.04
N ALA A 487 -14.51 -4.79 -14.85
CA ALA A 487 -15.73 -5.57 -14.70
C ALA A 487 -16.90 -4.93 -15.46
N GLY A 488 -17.64 -5.76 -16.19
CA GLY A 488 -18.84 -5.39 -16.92
C GLY A 488 -18.69 -4.81 -18.29
N MET A 489 -17.47 -4.74 -18.79
CA MET A 489 -17.24 -4.32 -20.17
C MET A 489 -17.70 -5.36 -21.18
N SER A 490 -17.68 -6.66 -20.85
CA SER A 490 -18.04 -7.72 -21.81
C SER A 490 -19.53 -7.82 -22.06
N GLN A 491 -20.33 -7.80 -21.00
CA GLN A 491 -21.79 -7.74 -21.12
C GLN A 491 -22.22 -6.41 -21.74
N TRP A 492 -21.53 -5.30 -21.42
CA TRP A 492 -21.76 -4.02 -22.06
C TRP A 492 -21.43 -4.03 -23.56
N GLN A 493 -20.36 -4.69 -23.96
CA GLN A 493 -20.04 -4.87 -25.38
C GLN A 493 -21.16 -5.61 -26.10
N ALA A 494 -21.69 -6.68 -25.50
CA ALA A 494 -22.83 -7.43 -26.07
C ALA A 494 -24.07 -6.53 -26.23
N TYR A 495 -24.32 -5.62 -25.27
CA TYR A 495 -25.39 -4.61 -25.38
C TYR A 495 -25.15 -3.64 -26.56
N VAL A 496 -23.95 -3.05 -26.67
CA VAL A 496 -23.62 -2.09 -27.73
C VAL A 496 -23.61 -2.73 -29.12
N LEU A 497 -23.24 -4.01 -29.23
CA LEU A 497 -23.27 -4.77 -30.48
C LEU A 497 -24.65 -5.36 -30.82
N GLY A 498 -25.67 -5.12 -29.99
CA GLY A 498 -27.03 -5.61 -30.21
C GLY A 498 -27.18 -7.14 -30.06
N GLN A 499 -26.28 -7.79 -29.33
CA GLN A 499 -26.24 -9.25 -29.14
C GLN A 499 -27.05 -9.73 -27.92
N THR A 500 -27.62 -8.83 -27.14
CA THR A 500 -28.53 -9.15 -26.03
C THR A 500 -29.67 -8.14 -25.94
N THR A 501 -30.91 -8.64 -25.97
CA THR A 501 -32.11 -7.94 -25.47
C THR A 501 -32.32 -8.30 -24.00
N HIS A 502 -32.68 -7.29 -23.20
CA HIS A 502 -32.91 -7.28 -21.74
C HIS A 502 -33.21 -8.60 -21.04
#